data_AF-A0A364GUA1-F1
#
_entry.id   AF-A0A364GUA1-F1
#
_cell.length_a   1.000
_cell.length_b   1.000
_cell.length_c   1.000
_cell.angle_alpha   90.00
_cell.angle_beta   90.00
_cell.angle_gamma   90.00
#
_symmetry.space_group_name_H-M   'P 1'
#
loop_
_entity.id
_entity.type
_entity.pdbx_description
1 polymer ?
#
loop_
_entity_poly.entity_id
_entity_poly.type
_entity_poly.pdbx_seq_one_letter_code
_entity_poly.pdbx_strand_id
1 'polypeptide(L)'
;MAVPVEAMRSSDEAALHALNNALERWPDDYRLWFLRGAVHAGSQHYEAARSDFDASQQLTPDFPIAGFMLDFLHLTHGHVDRAVEAWRPLDALPANDTLRVLKTGLLNLVDDRFALAGEQLRAGIASNTKYPLINRYIVDVLQHVESIVGAAPASHAPSEKTGVLLEIDPAYSAPR
;
A
#
# COMPACT_ATOMS: atom_id res chain seq x y z
N MET A 1 8.97 -11.52 19.84
CA MET A 1 10.39 -11.81 19.55
C MET A 1 10.93 -10.63 18.77
N ALA A 2 11.53 -9.64 19.43
CA ALA A 2 12.15 -8.50 18.75
C ALA A 2 13.49 -8.98 18.19
N VAL A 3 13.62 -9.04 16.88
CA VAL A 3 14.94 -9.15 16.26
C VAL A 3 15.70 -7.89 16.68
N PRO A 4 16.90 -7.99 17.28
CA PRO A 4 17.63 -6.81 17.70
C PRO A 4 17.82 -5.90 16.49
N VAL A 5 17.51 -4.60 16.63
CA VAL A 5 17.70 -3.59 15.59
C VAL A 5 19.12 -3.65 15.00
N GLU A 6 20.10 -4.05 15.83
CA GLU A 6 21.48 -4.29 15.43
C GLU A 6 21.66 -5.44 14.42
N ALA A 7 20.91 -6.54 14.58
CA ALA A 7 20.96 -7.67 13.65
C ALA A 7 20.30 -7.32 12.30
N MET A 8 19.26 -6.47 12.30
CA MET A 8 18.65 -5.95 11.07
C MET A 8 19.61 -4.98 10.36
N ARG A 9 20.24 -4.06 11.09
CA ARG A 9 21.27 -3.15 10.53
C ARG A 9 22.45 -3.90 9.94
N SER A 10 22.96 -4.90 10.65
CA SER A 10 24.06 -5.74 10.17
C SER A 10 23.67 -6.54 8.93
N SER A 11 22.42 -7.03 8.85
CA SER A 11 21.91 -7.73 7.67
C SER A 11 21.75 -6.81 6.46
N ASP A 12 21.28 -5.56 6.67
CA ASP A 12 21.11 -4.58 5.59
C ASP A 12 22.47 -4.15 5.02
N GLU A 13 23.47 -3.92 5.85
CA GLU A 13 24.84 -3.59 5.40
C GLU A 13 25.47 -4.71 4.56
N ALA A 14 25.34 -5.96 5.01
CA ALA A 14 25.82 -7.11 4.27
C ALA A 14 25.09 -7.27 2.92
N ALA A 15 23.77 -7.04 2.89
CA ALA A 15 22.97 -7.06 1.68
C ALA A 15 23.40 -5.96 0.70
N LEU A 16 23.59 -4.73 1.17
CA LEU A 16 24.06 -3.61 0.35
C LEU A 16 25.45 -3.89 -0.23
N HIS A 17 26.38 -4.42 0.56
CA HIS A 17 27.70 -4.79 0.07
C HIS A 17 27.62 -5.86 -1.03
N ALA A 18 26.82 -6.91 -0.84
CA ALA A 18 26.63 -7.94 -1.86
C ALA A 18 25.98 -7.39 -3.14
N LEU A 19 24.99 -6.51 -3.01
CA LEU A 19 24.30 -5.89 -4.14
C LEU A 19 25.21 -4.93 -4.91
N ASN A 20 26.07 -4.18 -4.23
CA ASN A 20 27.06 -3.32 -4.87
C ASN A 20 28.04 -4.14 -5.72
N ASN A 21 28.60 -5.22 -5.16
CA ASN A 21 29.49 -6.11 -5.90
C ASN A 21 28.78 -6.77 -7.10
N ALA A 22 27.52 -7.14 -6.95
CA ALA A 22 26.73 -7.69 -8.04
C ALA A 22 26.48 -6.65 -9.14
N LEU A 23 26.21 -5.39 -8.78
CA LEU A 23 26.02 -4.29 -9.73
C LEU A 23 27.31 -3.89 -10.45
N GLU A 24 28.48 -4.05 -9.85
CA GLU A 24 29.76 -3.91 -10.55
C GLU A 24 29.91 -4.95 -11.68
N ARG A 25 29.37 -6.16 -11.47
CA ARG A 25 29.43 -7.27 -12.44
C ARG A 25 28.32 -7.20 -13.47
N TRP A 26 27.12 -6.76 -13.07
CA TRP A 26 25.90 -6.73 -13.87
C TRP A 26 25.18 -5.39 -13.71
N PRO A 27 25.75 -4.29 -14.23
CA PRO A 27 25.20 -2.95 -14.05
C PRO A 27 23.83 -2.76 -14.72
N ASP A 28 23.48 -3.59 -15.72
CA ASP A 28 22.22 -3.48 -16.46
C ASP A 28 21.13 -4.41 -15.91
N ASP A 29 21.39 -5.16 -14.83
CA ASP A 29 20.36 -5.99 -14.19
C ASP A 29 19.43 -5.14 -13.32
N TYR A 30 18.32 -4.70 -13.92
CA TYR A 30 17.29 -3.89 -13.26
C TYR A 30 16.79 -4.46 -11.93
N ARG A 31 16.87 -5.78 -11.72
CA ARG A 31 16.42 -6.43 -10.47
C ARG A 31 17.36 -6.13 -9.33
N LEU A 32 18.67 -6.03 -9.61
CA LEU A 32 19.67 -5.67 -8.60
C LEU A 32 19.47 -4.25 -8.11
N TRP A 33 19.19 -3.31 -9.02
CA TRP A 33 18.82 -1.94 -8.69
C TRP A 33 17.56 -1.91 -7.82
N PHE A 34 16.50 -2.62 -8.21
CA PHE A 34 15.28 -2.69 -7.41
C PHE A 34 15.51 -3.26 -6.01
N LEU A 35 16.28 -4.36 -5.90
CA LEU A 35 16.58 -4.98 -4.61
C LEU A 35 17.38 -4.04 -3.72
N ARG A 36 18.38 -3.34 -4.26
CA ARG A 36 19.17 -2.37 -3.50
C ARG A 36 18.33 -1.18 -3.07
N GLY A 37 17.45 -0.68 -3.95
CA GLY A 37 16.49 0.36 -3.61
C GLY A 37 15.54 -0.06 -2.49
N ALA A 38 15.09 -1.32 -2.49
CA ALA A 38 14.26 -1.86 -1.42
C ALA A 38 15.00 -1.96 -0.08
N VAL A 39 16.27 -2.37 -0.09
CA VAL A 39 17.10 -2.37 1.13
C VAL A 39 17.29 -0.94 1.64
N HIS A 40 17.67 0.00 0.76
CA HIS A 40 17.80 1.41 1.14
C HIS A 40 16.50 1.98 1.71
N ALA A 41 15.33 1.69 1.13
CA ALA A 41 14.05 2.14 1.64
C ALA A 41 13.75 1.56 3.03
N GLY A 42 14.06 0.27 3.25
CA GLY A 42 13.90 -0.40 4.55
C GLY A 42 14.81 0.21 5.63
N SER A 43 16.02 0.62 5.25
CA SER A 43 16.96 1.32 6.13
C SER A 43 16.75 2.85 6.16
N GLN A 44 15.63 3.36 5.63
CA GLN A 44 15.27 4.78 5.61
C GLN A 44 16.21 5.71 4.82
N HIS A 45 17.04 5.15 3.95
CA HIS A 45 17.88 5.89 3.00
C HIS A 45 17.08 6.25 1.74
N TYR A 46 16.06 7.10 1.89
CA TYR A 46 15.05 7.32 0.85
C TYR A 46 15.59 7.90 -0.46
N GLU A 47 16.58 8.80 -0.43
CA GLU A 47 17.16 9.34 -1.67
C GLU A 47 17.91 8.28 -2.48
N ALA A 48 18.69 7.43 -1.80
CA ALA A 48 19.35 6.30 -2.45
C ALA A 48 18.32 5.32 -3.02
N ALA A 49 17.26 5.03 -2.26
CA ALA A 49 16.18 4.18 -2.72
C ALA A 49 15.48 4.72 -3.98
N ARG A 50 15.20 6.03 -4.03
CA ARG A 50 14.61 6.67 -5.21
C ARG A 50 15.52 6.55 -6.43
N SER A 51 16.82 6.85 -6.26
CA SER A 51 17.79 6.70 -7.35
C SER A 51 17.85 5.28 -7.89
N ASP A 52 17.78 4.29 -7.01
CA ASP A 52 17.83 2.87 -7.39
C ASP A 52 16.54 2.39 -8.06
N PHE A 53 15.38 2.82 -7.58
CA PHE A 53 14.11 2.50 -8.24
C PHE A 53 13.97 3.18 -9.60
N ASP A 54 14.42 4.42 -9.72
CA ASP A 54 14.47 5.14 -10.99
C ASP A 54 15.40 4.44 -12.00
N ALA A 55 16.60 4.03 -11.57
CA ALA A 55 17.51 3.25 -12.42
C ALA A 55 16.88 1.92 -12.88
N SER A 56 16.22 1.20 -11.98
CA SER A 56 15.51 -0.04 -12.31
C SER A 56 14.40 0.19 -13.33
N GLN A 57 13.60 1.25 -13.16
CA GLN A 57 12.51 1.62 -14.06
C GLN A 57 13.02 2.03 -15.44
N GLN A 58 14.12 2.78 -15.51
CA GLN A 58 14.73 3.19 -16.78
C GLN A 58 15.30 2.01 -17.56
N LEU A 59 15.93 1.05 -16.87
CA LEU A 59 16.46 -0.16 -17.48
C LEU A 59 15.35 -1.09 -18.00
N THR A 60 14.21 -1.19 -17.30
CA THR A 60 13.10 -2.05 -17.73
C THR A 60 11.75 -1.42 -17.38
N PRO A 61 11.13 -0.70 -18.33
CA PRO A 61 9.76 -0.17 -18.17
C PRO A 61 8.69 -1.26 -17.97
N ASP A 62 8.96 -2.50 -18.39
CA ASP A 62 8.08 -3.68 -18.18
C ASP A 62 8.21 -4.29 -16.77
N PHE A 63 8.89 -3.57 -15.86
CA PHE A 63 8.96 -3.90 -14.44
C PHE A 63 8.22 -2.84 -13.62
N PRO A 64 6.87 -2.80 -13.69
CA PRO A 64 6.07 -1.70 -13.16
C PRO A 64 6.19 -1.52 -11.63
N ILE A 65 6.70 -2.55 -10.93
CA ILE A 65 6.89 -2.47 -9.48
C ILE A 65 8.00 -1.50 -9.07
N ALA A 66 9.03 -1.28 -9.91
CA ALA A 66 10.06 -0.28 -9.63
C ALA A 66 9.46 1.12 -9.60
N GLY A 67 8.68 1.48 -10.64
CA GLY A 67 7.94 2.74 -10.68
C GLY A 67 6.93 2.85 -9.54
N PHE A 68 6.18 1.78 -9.26
CA PHE A 68 5.25 1.76 -8.13
C PHE A 68 5.94 2.11 -6.80
N MET A 69 7.11 1.53 -6.53
CA MET A 69 7.88 1.79 -5.31
C MET A 69 8.48 3.20 -5.28
N LEU A 70 8.94 3.72 -6.43
CA LEU A 70 9.40 5.10 -6.55
C LEU A 70 8.28 6.09 -6.20
N ASP A 71 7.10 5.89 -6.77
CA ASP A 71 5.93 6.74 -6.55
C ASP A 71 5.38 6.59 -5.13
N PHE A 72 5.46 5.40 -4.53
CA PHE A 72 5.16 5.18 -3.12
C PHE A 72 6.07 6.02 -2.21
N LEU A 73 7.37 6.10 -2.52
CA LEU A 73 8.29 6.98 -1.80
C LEU A 73 7.99 8.46 -2.04
N HIS A 74 7.46 8.85 -3.19
CA HIS A 74 7.01 10.22 -3.42
C HIS A 74 5.77 10.54 -2.59
N LEU A 75 4.78 9.65 -2.57
CA LEU A 75 3.55 9.78 -1.83
C LEU A 75 3.81 9.97 -0.32
N THR A 76 4.60 9.07 0.27
CA THR A 76 4.92 9.08 1.71
C THR A 76 5.74 10.30 2.14
N HIS A 77 6.36 11.01 1.20
CA HIS A 77 7.14 12.22 1.45
C HIS A 77 6.43 13.49 0.98
N GLY A 78 5.10 13.45 0.85
CA GLY A 78 4.26 14.63 0.59
C GLY A 78 4.17 15.05 -0.88
N HIS A 79 4.82 14.34 -1.81
CA HIS A 79 4.70 14.60 -3.25
C HIS A 79 3.47 13.89 -3.84
N VAL A 80 2.29 14.18 -3.27
CA VAL A 80 1.04 13.46 -3.56
C VAL A 80 0.63 13.60 -5.02
N ASP A 81 0.58 14.82 -5.55
CA ASP A 81 0.15 15.08 -6.94
C ASP A 81 0.98 14.30 -7.96
N ARG A 82 2.30 14.23 -7.73
CA ARG A 82 3.22 13.46 -8.57
C ARG A 82 2.89 11.97 -8.53
N ALA A 83 2.72 11.40 -7.34
CA ALA A 83 2.44 9.97 -7.19
C ALA A 83 1.07 9.60 -7.80
N VAL A 84 0.05 10.44 -7.61
CA VAL A 84 -1.29 10.25 -8.21
C VAL A 84 -1.20 10.21 -9.73
N GLU A 85 -0.49 11.17 -10.32
CA GLU A 85 -0.31 11.25 -11.77
C GLU A 85 0.48 10.06 -12.32
N ALA A 86 1.57 9.69 -11.67
CA ALA A 86 2.43 8.58 -12.07
C ALA A 86 1.73 7.22 -11.97
N TRP A 87 0.82 7.05 -11.00
CA TRP A 87 0.01 5.84 -10.86
C TRP A 87 -1.23 5.79 -11.73
N ARG A 88 -1.62 6.87 -12.42
CA ARG A 88 -2.79 6.88 -13.31
C ARG A 88 -2.81 5.72 -14.32
N PRO A 89 -1.70 5.35 -15.00
CA PRO A 89 -1.69 4.23 -15.94
C PRO A 89 -2.10 2.88 -15.33
N LEU A 90 -1.94 2.69 -14.01
CA LEU A 90 -2.35 1.45 -13.32
C LEU A 90 -3.87 1.23 -13.34
N ASP A 91 -4.68 2.25 -13.67
CA ASP A 91 -6.13 2.10 -13.83
C ASP A 91 -6.52 1.24 -15.04
N ALA A 92 -5.60 1.09 -16.01
CA ALA A 92 -5.78 0.22 -17.16
C ALA A 92 -5.51 -1.27 -16.86
N LEU A 93 -4.89 -1.58 -15.71
CA LEU A 93 -4.66 -2.96 -15.29
C LEU A 93 -5.98 -3.63 -14.87
N PRO A 94 -6.06 -4.98 -14.90
CA PRO A 94 -7.22 -5.71 -14.38
C PRO A 94 -7.61 -5.24 -12.97
N ALA A 95 -8.91 -5.25 -12.65
CA ALA A 95 -9.40 -4.75 -11.36
C ALA A 95 -8.84 -5.53 -10.15
N ASN A 96 -8.44 -6.79 -10.36
CA ASN A 96 -7.81 -7.65 -9.37
C ASN A 96 -6.27 -7.64 -9.46
N ASP A 97 -5.67 -6.81 -10.32
CA ASP A 97 -4.22 -6.67 -10.35
C ASP A 97 -3.73 -6.04 -9.05
N THR A 98 -2.71 -6.65 -8.45
CA THR A 98 -2.15 -6.24 -7.17
C THR A 98 -1.77 -4.76 -7.13
N LEU A 99 -1.12 -4.23 -8.18
CA LEU A 99 -0.67 -2.83 -8.18
C LEU A 99 -1.85 -1.87 -8.22
N ARG A 100 -2.92 -2.22 -8.94
CA ARG A 100 -4.14 -1.42 -9.01
C ARG A 100 -4.89 -1.42 -7.67
N VAL A 101 -5.00 -2.58 -7.02
CA VAL A 101 -5.64 -2.72 -5.70
C VAL A 101 -4.85 -1.93 -4.64
N LEU A 102 -3.53 -2.09 -4.60
CA LEU A 102 -2.67 -1.37 -3.65
C LEU A 102 -2.69 0.14 -3.88
N LYS A 103 -2.57 0.59 -5.14
CA LYS A 103 -2.78 2.00 -5.49
C LYS A 103 -4.09 2.52 -4.93
N THR A 104 -5.19 1.80 -5.15
CA THR A 104 -6.52 2.23 -4.70
C THR A 104 -6.58 2.38 -3.18
N GLY A 105 -5.98 1.45 -2.43
CA GLY A 105 -5.87 1.56 -0.99
C GLY A 105 -5.05 2.77 -0.54
N LEU A 106 -3.91 3.03 -1.19
CA LEU A 106 -3.04 4.16 -0.88
C LEU A 106 -3.67 5.52 -1.23
N LEU A 107 -4.43 5.61 -2.32
CA LEU A 107 -5.15 6.85 -2.66
C LEU A 107 -6.37 7.08 -1.77
N ASN A 108 -7.06 6.02 -1.33
CA ASN A 108 -8.08 6.16 -0.29
C ASN A 108 -7.49 6.71 1.01
N LEU A 109 -6.24 6.36 1.34
CA LEU A 109 -5.54 6.93 2.50
C LEU A 109 -5.28 8.43 2.33
N VAL A 110 -4.88 8.87 1.14
CA VAL A 110 -4.70 10.30 0.82
C VAL A 110 -5.99 11.09 0.99
N ASP A 111 -7.13 10.48 0.65
CA ASP A 111 -8.45 11.11 0.77
C ASP A 111 -9.09 10.94 2.17
N ASP A 112 -8.32 10.56 3.19
CA ASP A 112 -8.78 10.27 4.55
C ASP A 112 -9.89 9.20 4.65
N ARG A 113 -10.04 8.36 3.61
CA ARG A 113 -10.99 7.25 3.55
C ARG A 113 -10.39 6.00 4.19
N PHE A 114 -10.01 6.10 5.48
CA PHE A 114 -9.23 5.10 6.21
C PHE A 114 -9.84 3.69 6.21
N ALA A 115 -11.16 3.55 6.34
CA ALA A 115 -11.82 2.24 6.31
C ALA A 115 -11.65 1.53 4.95
N LEU A 116 -11.88 2.26 3.85
CA LEU A 116 -11.71 1.75 2.49
C LEU A 116 -10.23 1.52 2.16
N ALA A 117 -9.35 2.38 2.67
CA ALA A 117 -7.90 2.18 2.56
C ALA A 117 -7.49 0.84 3.20
N GLY A 118 -7.87 0.61 4.45
CA GLY A 118 -7.53 -0.62 5.17
C GLY A 118 -8.05 -1.89 4.49
N GLU A 119 -9.29 -1.86 3.98
CA GLU A 119 -9.85 -2.99 3.21
C GLU A 119 -9.02 -3.30 1.96
N GLN A 120 -8.74 -2.28 1.14
CA GLN A 120 -8.02 -2.44 -0.12
C GLN A 120 -6.56 -2.84 0.09
N LEU A 121 -5.88 -2.26 1.08
CA LEU A 121 -4.50 -2.64 1.39
C LEU A 121 -4.43 -4.10 1.86
N ARG A 122 -5.38 -4.55 2.70
CA ARG A 122 -5.46 -5.95 3.14
C ARG A 122 -5.71 -6.90 1.97
N ALA A 123 -6.65 -6.56 1.09
CA ALA A 123 -6.95 -7.34 -0.11
C ALA A 123 -5.73 -7.40 -1.05
N GLY A 124 -5.03 -6.27 -1.24
CA GLY A 124 -3.81 -6.19 -2.04
C GLY A 124 -2.70 -7.07 -1.48
N ILE A 125 -2.42 -7.01 -0.18
CA ILE A 125 -1.42 -7.87 0.48
C ILE A 125 -1.77 -9.35 0.32
N ALA A 126 -3.03 -9.72 0.59
CA ALA A 126 -3.47 -11.11 0.56
C ALA A 126 -3.43 -11.74 -0.85
N SER A 127 -3.66 -10.92 -1.88
CA SER A 127 -3.64 -11.36 -3.28
C SER A 127 -2.28 -11.19 -3.96
N ASN A 128 -1.31 -10.52 -3.31
CA ASN A 128 0.00 -10.24 -3.89
C ASN A 128 0.90 -11.48 -3.95
N THR A 129 0.82 -12.20 -5.06
CA THR A 129 1.73 -13.30 -5.39
C THR A 129 2.91 -12.85 -6.26
N LYS A 130 2.75 -11.73 -6.97
CA LYS A 130 3.70 -11.26 -7.99
C LYS A 130 4.90 -10.50 -7.41
N TYR A 131 4.68 -9.75 -6.32
CA TYR A 131 5.67 -8.84 -5.74
C TYR A 131 5.72 -8.94 -4.21
N PRO A 132 5.99 -10.12 -3.63
CA PRO A 132 5.87 -10.34 -2.18
C PRO A 132 6.76 -9.41 -1.34
N LEU A 133 7.88 -8.94 -1.90
CA LEU A 133 8.82 -8.05 -1.21
C LEU A 133 8.23 -6.70 -0.80
N ILE A 134 7.16 -6.24 -1.45
CA ILE A 134 6.57 -4.94 -1.11
C ILE A 134 5.57 -5.03 0.05
N ASN A 135 5.08 -6.24 0.37
CA ASN A 135 4.06 -6.43 1.39
C ASN A 135 4.51 -5.85 2.74
N ARG A 136 5.80 -5.87 3.07
CA ARG A 136 6.32 -5.24 4.30
C ARG A 136 5.99 -3.74 4.40
N TYR A 137 6.19 -2.97 3.33
CA TYR A 137 5.91 -1.53 3.34
C TYR A 137 4.42 -1.26 3.44
N ILE A 138 3.60 -2.08 2.75
CA ILE A 138 2.15 -1.95 2.79
C ILE A 138 1.59 -2.36 4.16
N VAL A 139 2.18 -3.37 4.81
CA VAL A 139 1.81 -3.78 6.17
C VAL A 139 2.06 -2.66 7.17
N ASP A 140 3.19 -1.97 7.08
CA ASP A 140 3.50 -0.83 7.96
C ASP A 140 2.46 0.30 7.79
N VAL A 141 2.07 0.60 6.55
CA VAL A 141 1.00 1.57 6.25
C VAL A 141 -0.34 1.08 6.80
N LEU A 142 -0.70 -0.18 6.56
CA LEU A 142 -1.95 -0.78 7.02
C LEU A 142 -2.08 -0.72 8.55
N GLN A 143 -1.01 -1.04 9.29
CA GLN A 143 -1.00 -0.96 10.75
C GLN A 143 -1.29 0.46 11.24
N HIS A 144 -0.73 1.47 10.57
CA HIS A 144 -1.02 2.87 10.89
C HIS A 144 -2.49 3.22 10.65
N VAL A 145 -3.04 2.80 9.50
CA VAL A 145 -4.46 3.00 9.16
C VAL A 145 -5.38 2.32 10.17
N GLU A 146 -5.10 1.07 10.55
CA GLU A 146 -5.88 0.32 11.51
C GLU A 146 -5.84 0.95 12.91
N SER A 147 -4.71 1.54 13.30
CA SER A 147 -4.61 2.31 14.54
C SER A 147 -5.51 3.54 14.53
N ILE A 148 -5.65 4.24 13.40
CA ILE A 148 -6.53 5.41 13.27
C ILE A 148 -7.99 4.98 13.37
N VAL A 149 -8.38 3.93 12.63
CA VAL A 149 -9.75 3.42 12.62
C VAL A 149 -10.15 2.85 13.99
N GLY A 150 -9.25 2.14 14.67
CA GLY A 150 -9.50 1.57 16.00
C GLY A 150 -9.54 2.60 17.13
N ALA A 151 -8.88 3.75 16.96
CA ALA A 151 -8.91 4.87 17.91
C ALA A 151 -10.14 5.78 17.72
N ALA A 152 -10.80 5.73 16.56
CA ALA A 152 -12.06 6.44 16.35
C ALA A 152 -13.13 5.81 17.26
N PRO A 153 -13.84 6.59 18.10
CA PRO A 153 -14.95 6.05 18.86
C PRO A 153 -15.95 5.44 17.89
N ALA A 154 -16.44 4.24 18.19
CA ALA A 154 -17.42 3.50 17.40
C ALA A 154 -18.70 4.33 17.19
N SER A 155 -18.66 5.22 16.21
CA SER A 155 -19.72 6.18 15.87
C SER A 155 -20.25 5.86 14.47
N HIS A 156 -20.42 4.57 14.18
CA HIS A 156 -21.28 4.13 13.08
C HIS A 156 -21.97 2.84 13.52
N ALA A 157 -22.87 2.96 14.50
CA ALA A 157 -24.01 2.08 14.51
C ALA A 157 -24.79 2.37 13.21
N PRO A 158 -25.08 1.37 12.36
CA PRO A 158 -26.16 1.56 11.41
C PRO A 158 -27.39 1.85 12.27
N SER A 159 -28.04 2.99 12.04
CA SER A 159 -29.39 3.20 12.54
C SER A 159 -30.21 2.05 11.97
N GLU A 160 -30.41 1.02 12.80
CA GLU A 160 -31.51 0.09 12.66
C GLU A 160 -32.74 0.97 12.56
N LYS A 161 -33.29 1.10 11.35
CA LYS A 161 -34.69 1.43 11.21
C LYS A 161 -35.41 0.30 11.93
N THR A 162 -35.73 0.51 13.20
CA THR A 162 -36.72 -0.25 13.96
C THR A 162 -38.07 0.02 13.29
N GLY A 163 -38.27 -0.56 12.11
CA GLY A 163 -39.58 -0.87 11.59
C GLY A 163 -39.94 -2.24 12.13
N VAL A 164 -41.17 -2.36 12.64
CA VAL A 164 -41.88 -3.54 13.16
C VAL A 164 -42.19 -3.39 14.66
N LEU A 165 -43.30 -2.70 14.96
CA LEU A 165 -44.58 -3.35 15.28
C LEU A 165 -45.62 -2.31 15.69
N LEU A 166 -46.73 -2.24 14.94
CA LEU A 166 -48.09 -2.08 15.48
C LEU A 166 -49.06 -2.53 14.38
N GLU A 167 -49.12 -3.84 14.17
CA GLU A 167 -50.36 -4.47 13.74
C GLU A 167 -51.22 -4.68 14.99
N ILE A 168 -52.27 -3.88 15.13
CA ILE A 168 -53.52 -4.33 15.74
C ILE A 168 -54.64 -3.88 14.80
N ASP A 169 -55.22 -4.88 14.15
CA ASP A 169 -56.33 -4.87 13.20
C ASP A 169 -57.68 -4.82 13.96
N PRO A 170 -58.85 -5.01 13.32
CA PRO A 170 -59.73 -4.08 12.62
C PRO A 170 -61.01 -3.73 13.43
N ALA A 171 -61.92 -2.96 12.81
CA ALA A 171 -63.30 -2.63 13.20
C ALA A 171 -63.51 -1.24 13.85
N TYR A 172 -63.80 -0.25 13.00
CA TYR A 172 -64.80 0.75 13.36
C TYR A 172 -65.63 1.14 12.12
N SER A 173 -66.88 0.72 12.17
CA SER A 173 -67.99 1.18 11.34
C SER A 173 -68.08 2.71 11.35
N ALA A 174 -68.32 3.33 10.20
CA ALA A 174 -68.85 4.69 10.14
C ALA A 174 -70.17 4.69 9.36
N PRO A 175 -71.19 5.44 9.80
CA PRO A 175 -72.52 5.44 9.21
C PRO A 175 -72.69 6.55 8.16
N ARG A 176 -73.29 6.21 7.01
CA ARG A 176 -74.51 6.81 6.41
C ARG A 176 -74.60 6.43 4.94
#